data_AF-A0A133V655-F1
#
_entry.id   AF-A0A133V655-F1
#
_cell.length_a   1.000
_cell.length_b   1.000
_cell.length_c   1.000
_cell.angle_alpha   90.00
_cell.angle_beta   90.00
_cell.angle_gamma   90.00
#
_symmetry.space_group_name_H-M   'P 1'
#
loop_
_entity.id
_entity.type
_entity.pdbx_description
1 polymer ?
#
loop_
_entity_poly.entity_id
_entity_poly.type
_entity_poly.pdbx_seq_one_letter_code
_entity_poly.pdbx_strand_id
1 'polypeptide(L)'
;MLKLFRDVFQKYSHVNQFPLFNSTKKPHFDWQIYALLDESFELMLSETIPSEITADENEFYSFLSGYTDAEGCITISPNGEWIRFRFILGSEDSKILSLIATKLKEMEYNLKLRITAKKEESFGRGHCYTRDYWELRIATKSDVKDLLEQLKLCHPETVLTQVELDCIL
;
A
#
# COMPACT_ATOMS: atom_id res chain seq x y z
N MET A 1 -5.30 4.68 -9.59
CA MET A 1 -4.72 3.36 -9.86
C MET A 1 -4.42 3.09 -11.35
N LEU A 2 -5.40 3.01 -12.27
CA LEU A 2 -5.15 2.62 -13.69
C LEU A 2 -4.07 3.44 -14.41
N LYS A 3 -4.11 4.77 -14.22
CA LYS A 3 -3.08 5.67 -14.79
C LYS A 3 -1.70 5.38 -14.21
N LEU A 4 -1.58 5.20 -12.89
CA LEU A 4 -0.30 4.90 -12.24
C LEU A 4 0.27 3.58 -12.77
N PHE A 5 -0.54 2.52 -12.83
CA PHE A 5 -0.11 1.23 -13.40
C PHE A 5 0.44 1.41 -14.82
N ARG A 6 -0.29 2.13 -15.68
CA ARG A 6 0.16 2.44 -17.03
C ARG A 6 1.48 3.21 -17.03
N ASP A 7 1.57 4.28 -16.25
CA ASP A 7 2.73 5.17 -16.23
C ASP A 7 4.00 4.47 -15.75
N VAL A 8 3.86 3.52 -14.81
CA VAL A 8 4.95 2.67 -14.31
C VAL A 8 5.35 1.62 -15.35
N PHE A 9 4.41 0.80 -15.81
CA PHE A 9 4.73 -0.39 -16.60
C PHE A 9 4.89 -0.16 -18.10
N GLN A 10 4.37 0.95 -18.67
CA GLN A 10 4.50 1.22 -20.11
C GLN A 10 5.94 1.40 -20.59
N LYS A 11 6.88 1.64 -19.66
CA LYS A 11 8.31 1.74 -19.95
C LYS A 11 8.96 0.37 -20.18
N TYR A 12 8.36 -0.69 -19.65
CA TYR A 12 8.91 -2.04 -19.66
C TYR A 12 8.15 -2.96 -20.62
N SER A 13 6.86 -2.71 -20.86
CA SER A 13 6.04 -3.51 -21.76
C SER A 13 4.82 -2.75 -22.28
N HIS A 14 4.15 -3.32 -23.28
CA HIS A 14 2.86 -2.81 -23.71
C HIS A 14 1.80 -3.04 -22.61
N VAL A 15 1.15 -1.97 -22.17
CA VAL A 15 0.05 -2.02 -21.19
C VAL A 15 -1.27 -2.18 -21.93
N ASN A 16 -1.91 -3.32 -21.77
CA ASN A 16 -3.24 -3.58 -22.31
C ASN A 16 -4.30 -3.09 -21.33
N GLN A 17 -5.31 -2.37 -21.84
CA GLN A 17 -6.43 -1.90 -21.05
C GLN A 17 -7.73 -1.96 -21.87
N PHE A 18 -8.75 -2.66 -21.37
CA PHE A 18 -10.05 -2.77 -22.04
C PHE A 18 -11.17 -3.13 -21.05
N PRO A 19 -12.43 -2.78 -21.35
CA PRO A 19 -13.57 -3.26 -20.59
C PRO A 19 -13.85 -4.73 -20.92
N LEU A 20 -14.00 -5.57 -19.91
CA LEU A 20 -14.45 -6.95 -20.02
C LEU A 20 -15.87 -7.07 -19.44
N PHE A 21 -16.78 -7.64 -20.22
CA PHE A 21 -18.15 -7.87 -19.75
C PHE A 21 -18.22 -9.09 -18.83
N ASN A 22 -18.76 -8.92 -17.63
CA ASN A 22 -18.93 -9.97 -16.63
C ASN A 22 -20.43 -10.31 -16.46
N SER A 23 -20.80 -11.53 -16.85
CA SER A 23 -22.20 -12.00 -16.83
C SER A 23 -22.57 -12.82 -15.59
N THR A 24 -21.59 -13.14 -14.72
CA THR A 24 -21.69 -14.27 -13.79
C THR A 24 -22.55 -14.03 -12.53
N LYS A 25 -22.84 -12.77 -12.17
CA LYS A 25 -23.64 -12.43 -10.96
C LYS A 25 -24.65 -11.30 -11.20
N LYS A 26 -24.20 -10.22 -11.84
CA LYS A 26 -25.01 -9.12 -12.38
C LYS A 26 -24.30 -8.63 -13.65
N PRO A 27 -24.99 -8.37 -14.77
CA PRO A 27 -24.35 -7.80 -15.96
C PRO A 27 -23.66 -6.47 -15.64
N HIS A 28 -22.34 -6.42 -15.76
CA HIS A 28 -21.55 -5.20 -15.64
C HIS A 28 -20.26 -5.31 -16.46
N PHE A 29 -19.59 -4.19 -16.66
CA PHE A 29 -18.25 -4.14 -17.25
C PHE A 29 -17.22 -3.95 -16.14
N ASP A 30 -16.20 -4.81 -16.15
CA ASP A 30 -15.00 -4.67 -15.35
C ASP A 30 -13.88 -4.09 -16.22
N TRP A 31 -13.05 -3.22 -15.67
CA TRP A 31 -11.84 -2.77 -16.37
C TRP A 31 -10.73 -3.79 -16.15
N GLN A 32 -10.22 -4.37 -17.24
CA GLN A 32 -8.99 -5.15 -17.19
C GLN A 32 -7.80 -4.28 -17.57
N ILE A 33 -6.70 -4.48 -16.83
CA ILE A 33 -5.40 -3.89 -17.11
C ILE A 33 -4.32 -4.92 -16.82
N TYR A 34 -3.35 -5.08 -17.72
CA TYR A 34 -2.18 -5.93 -17.51
C TYR A 34 -1.00 -5.50 -18.39
N ALA A 35 0.19 -5.91 -17.98
CA ALA A 35 1.43 -5.80 -18.75
C ALA A 35 2.15 -7.15 -18.71
N LEU A 36 2.75 -7.57 -19.83
CA LEU A 36 3.56 -8.80 -19.88
C LEU A 36 5.02 -8.43 -19.62
N LEU A 37 5.55 -8.82 -18.47
CA LEU A 37 6.89 -8.45 -18.03
C LEU A 37 7.86 -9.63 -18.22
N ASP A 38 9.14 -9.32 -18.41
CA ASP A 38 10.19 -10.34 -18.51
C ASP A 38 10.69 -10.82 -17.13
N GLU A 39 11.64 -11.76 -17.13
CA GLU A 39 12.18 -12.40 -15.94
C GLU A 39 12.86 -11.43 -14.96
N SER A 40 13.24 -10.22 -15.37
CA SER A 40 13.77 -9.21 -14.43
C SER A 40 12.77 -8.80 -13.35
N PHE A 41 11.48 -9.11 -13.52
CA PHE A 41 10.41 -8.87 -12.56
C PHE A 41 10.04 -10.10 -11.72
N GLU A 42 10.82 -11.19 -11.77
CA GLU A 42 10.57 -12.41 -10.98
C GLU A 42 10.45 -12.13 -9.47
N LEU A 43 11.11 -11.07 -8.99
CA LEU A 43 10.95 -10.56 -7.63
C LEU A 43 9.49 -10.37 -7.21
N MET A 44 8.61 -9.92 -8.12
CA MET A 44 7.19 -9.70 -7.82
C MET A 44 6.41 -11.00 -7.59
N LEU A 45 6.95 -12.14 -8.02
CA LEU A 45 6.36 -13.47 -7.81
C LEU A 45 6.85 -14.12 -6.51
N SER A 46 7.87 -13.55 -5.88
CA SER A 46 8.43 -14.06 -4.63
C SER A 46 7.53 -13.73 -3.44
N GLU A 47 7.28 -14.74 -2.58
CA GLU A 47 6.63 -14.52 -1.27
C GLU A 47 7.58 -13.91 -0.23
N THR A 48 8.85 -13.69 -0.59
CA THR A 48 9.89 -13.16 0.29
C THR A 48 10.54 -11.93 -0.32
N ILE A 49 10.62 -10.87 0.46
CA ILE A 49 11.40 -9.68 0.11
C ILE A 49 12.89 -10.02 0.30
N PRO A 50 13.75 -9.81 -0.70
CA PRO A 50 15.19 -9.95 -0.57
C PRO A 50 15.73 -9.13 0.59
N SER A 51 16.68 -9.70 1.33
CA SER A 51 17.29 -9.05 2.49
C SER A 51 17.99 -7.73 2.14
N GLU A 52 18.48 -7.61 0.91
CA GLU A 52 19.14 -6.44 0.33
C GLU A 52 18.23 -5.20 0.44
N ILE A 53 16.94 -5.35 0.11
CA ILE A 53 15.95 -4.27 0.17
C ILE A 53 15.78 -3.74 1.60
N THR A 54 15.97 -4.59 2.61
CA THR A 54 15.90 -4.18 4.02
C THR A 54 17.23 -3.72 4.60
N ALA A 55 18.33 -4.02 3.93
CA ALA A 55 19.68 -3.69 4.39
C ALA A 55 20.01 -2.22 4.15
N ASP A 56 19.65 -1.69 2.97
CA ASP A 56 19.80 -0.27 2.65
C ASP A 56 18.50 0.51 2.91
N GLU A 57 18.62 1.66 3.57
CA GLU A 57 17.45 2.48 3.91
C GLU A 57 16.78 3.11 2.68
N ASN A 58 17.55 3.48 1.65
CA ASN A 58 16.98 4.07 0.44
C ASN A 58 16.22 3.02 -0.37
N GLU A 59 16.75 1.80 -0.46
CA GLU A 59 16.05 0.66 -1.06
C GLU A 59 14.79 0.32 -0.27
N PHE A 60 14.87 0.33 1.06
CA PHE A 60 13.72 0.10 1.93
C PHE A 60 12.61 1.14 1.71
N TYR A 61 12.94 2.44 1.70
CA TYR A 61 11.95 3.48 1.45
C TYR A 61 11.40 3.46 0.02
N SER A 62 12.22 3.07 -0.96
CA SER A 62 11.75 2.90 -2.34
C SER A 62 10.75 1.75 -2.44
N PHE A 63 11.04 0.62 -1.79
CA PHE A 63 10.12 -0.50 -1.65
C PHE A 63 8.84 -0.09 -0.91
N LEU A 64 8.96 0.56 0.24
CA LEU A 64 7.84 0.99 1.07
C LEU A 64 6.95 1.99 0.34
N SER A 65 7.52 2.87 -0.49
CA SER A 65 6.75 3.81 -1.32
C SER A 65 5.88 3.07 -2.32
N GLY A 66 6.44 2.09 -3.04
CA GLY A 66 5.69 1.26 -3.98
C GLY A 66 4.61 0.42 -3.29
N TYR A 67 4.92 -0.17 -2.13
CA TYR A 67 3.96 -0.92 -1.33
C TYR A 67 2.84 -0.01 -0.80
N THR A 68 3.16 1.22 -0.40
CA THR A 68 2.19 2.22 0.05
C THR A 68 1.27 2.67 -1.09
N ASP A 69 1.78 2.85 -2.31
CA ASP A 69 0.94 3.20 -3.47
C ASP A 69 -0.05 2.08 -3.82
N ALA A 70 0.25 0.83 -3.45
CA ALA A 70 -0.62 -0.33 -3.69
C ALA A 70 -1.63 -0.58 -2.55
N GLU A 71 -1.15 -0.63 -1.31
CA GLU A 71 -1.91 -1.10 -0.13
C GLU A 71 -2.05 -0.03 0.96
N GLY A 72 -1.43 1.13 0.78
CA GLY A 72 -1.35 2.16 1.79
C GLY A 72 -2.56 3.09 1.82
N CYS A 73 -2.82 3.60 3.01
CA CYS A 73 -3.87 4.56 3.27
C CYS A 73 -3.38 5.63 4.24
N ILE A 74 -3.44 6.89 3.80
CA ILE A 74 -3.23 8.06 4.66
C ILE A 74 -4.58 8.63 5.00
N THR A 75 -4.87 8.81 6.29
CA THR A 75 -6.14 9.37 6.74
C THR A 75 -5.93 10.62 7.58
N ILE A 76 -6.70 11.65 7.24
CA ILE A 76 -6.87 12.88 8.02
C ILE A 76 -8.32 12.88 8.50
N SER A 77 -8.53 12.97 9.81
CA SER A 77 -9.88 12.92 10.38
C SER A 77 -10.01 13.80 11.61
N PRO A 78 -11.19 14.39 11.87
CA PRO A 78 -11.43 15.13 13.10
C PRO A 78 -11.36 14.19 14.32
N ASN A 79 -10.88 14.72 15.43
CA ASN A 79 -10.73 14.04 16.71
C ASN A 79 -11.08 15.00 17.85
N GLY A 80 -12.37 15.34 17.95
CA GLY A 80 -12.85 16.43 18.79
C GLY A 80 -12.35 17.77 18.25
N GLU A 81 -11.68 18.54 19.09
CA GLU A 81 -11.06 19.83 18.74
C GLU A 81 -9.73 19.68 17.98
N TRP A 82 -9.22 18.45 17.84
CA TRP A 82 -7.93 18.16 17.23
C TRP A 82 -8.10 17.45 15.88
N ILE A 83 -7.04 17.45 15.08
CA ILE A 83 -6.95 16.63 13.87
C ILE A 83 -6.13 15.38 14.18
N ARG A 84 -6.58 14.24 13.68
CA ARG A 84 -5.85 12.96 13.75
C ARG A 84 -5.32 12.58 12.39
N PHE A 85 -4.02 12.29 12.37
CA PHE A 85 -3.29 11.79 11.22
C PHE A 85 -2.94 10.32 11.42
N ARG A 86 -3.16 9.49 10.40
CA ARG A 86 -2.74 8.09 10.43
C ARG A 86 -2.21 7.67 9.08
N PHE A 87 -1.06 7.01 9.13
CA PHE A 87 -0.57 6.15 8.06
C PHE A 87 -0.95 4.70 8.37
N ILE A 88 -1.53 4.01 7.41
CA ILE A 88 -2.05 2.66 7.55
C ILE A 88 -1.59 1.83 6.36
N LEU A 89 -1.03 0.65 6.61
CA LEU A 89 -0.83 -0.41 5.62
C LEU A 89 -1.66 -1.62 6.04
N GLY A 90 -2.50 -2.13 5.16
CA GLY A 90 -3.33 -3.31 5.42
C GLY A 90 -3.04 -4.42 4.42
N SER A 91 -2.85 -5.66 4.87
CA SER A 91 -2.59 -6.79 3.98
C SER A 91 -2.92 -8.15 4.62
N GLU A 92 -3.25 -9.13 3.78
CA GLU A 92 -3.27 -10.55 4.17
C GLU A 92 -1.85 -11.16 4.23
N ASP A 93 -0.82 -10.45 3.71
CA ASP A 93 0.58 -10.86 3.82
C ASP A 93 1.21 -10.34 5.11
N SER A 94 1.08 -11.13 6.16
CA SER A 94 1.65 -10.81 7.47
C SER A 94 3.18 -10.84 7.49
N LYS A 95 3.84 -11.56 6.57
CA LYS A 95 5.30 -11.63 6.53
C LYS A 95 5.88 -10.30 6.09
N ILE A 96 5.35 -9.74 5.00
CA ILE A 96 5.74 -8.42 4.49
C ILE A 96 5.48 -7.34 5.54
N LEU A 97 4.28 -7.31 6.13
CA LEU A 97 3.95 -6.32 7.16
C LEU A 97 4.82 -6.44 8.41
N SER A 98 5.20 -7.66 8.81
CA SER A 98 6.09 -7.89 9.95
C SER A 98 7.51 -7.40 9.64
N LEU A 99 7.99 -7.61 8.42
CA LEU A 99 9.30 -7.12 7.98
C LEU A 99 9.35 -5.59 7.95
N ILE A 100 8.32 -4.94 7.37
CA ILE A 100 8.17 -3.48 7.40
C ILE A 100 8.11 -2.97 8.85
N ALA A 101 7.32 -3.62 9.70
CA ALA A 101 7.19 -3.24 11.11
C ALA A 101 8.52 -3.36 11.88
N THR A 102 9.31 -4.40 11.62
CA THR A 102 10.62 -4.58 12.25
C THR A 102 11.57 -3.47 11.82
N LYS A 103 11.69 -3.21 10.50
CA LYS A 103 12.58 -2.17 9.99
C LYS A 103 12.19 -0.78 10.49
N LEU A 104 10.90 -0.43 10.47
CA LEU A 104 10.43 0.86 11.00
C LEU A 104 10.67 0.99 12.51
N LYS A 105 10.61 -0.10 13.30
CA LYS A 105 10.96 -0.06 14.72
C LYS A 105 12.45 0.15 14.95
N GLU A 106 13.31 -0.45 14.12
CA GLU A 106 14.76 -0.21 14.16
C GLU A 106 15.09 1.26 13.90
N MET A 107 14.27 1.93 13.10
CA MET A 107 14.32 3.37 12.81
C MET A 107 13.53 4.23 13.81
N GLU A 108 13.19 3.66 14.97
CA GLU A 108 12.54 4.35 16.10
C GLU A 108 11.11 4.88 15.85
N TYR A 109 10.40 4.42 14.81
CA TYR A 109 9.00 4.79 14.58
C TYR A 109 8.03 4.14 15.60
N ASN A 110 7.07 4.91 16.11
CA ASN A 110 6.00 4.41 16.97
C ASN A 110 4.85 3.84 16.16
N LEU A 111 4.78 2.51 16.08
CA LEU A 111 3.77 1.80 15.30
C LEU A 111 3.00 0.75 16.09
N LYS A 112 1.83 0.39 15.57
CA LYS A 112 1.03 -0.75 16.04
C LYS A 112 0.77 -1.69 14.88
N LEU A 113 1.11 -2.97 15.07
CA LEU A 113 0.75 -4.05 14.16
C LEU A 113 -0.33 -4.90 14.82
N ARG A 114 -1.45 -5.12 14.15
CA ARG A 114 -2.60 -5.86 14.71
C ARG A 114 -3.41 -6.56 13.64
N ILE A 115 -4.18 -7.57 14.05
CA ILE A 115 -5.17 -8.21 13.19
C ILE A 115 -6.45 -7.38 13.26
N THR A 116 -6.98 -6.98 12.11
CA THR A 116 -8.22 -6.20 12.01
C THR A 116 -9.39 -7.00 11.49
N ALA A 117 -9.14 -8.11 10.79
CA ALA A 117 -10.16 -9.09 10.44
C ALA A 117 -9.55 -10.48 10.44
N LYS A 118 -10.34 -11.48 10.85
CA LYS A 118 -9.92 -12.87 10.86
C LYS A 118 -10.18 -13.55 9.52
N LYS A 119 -9.42 -14.60 9.22
CA LYS A 119 -9.73 -15.50 8.11
C LYS A 119 -11.21 -15.91 8.17
N GLU A 120 -11.85 -16.00 7.01
CA GLU A 120 -13.28 -16.32 6.82
C GLU A 120 -14.27 -15.25 7.30
N GLU A 121 -13.80 -14.19 7.97
CA GLU A 121 -14.63 -13.03 8.27
C GLU A 121 -15.05 -12.33 6.96
N SER A 122 -16.33 -11.95 6.88
CA SER A 122 -16.88 -11.32 5.69
C SER A 122 -16.58 -9.83 5.66
N PHE A 123 -16.07 -9.29 4.55
CA PHE A 123 -15.87 -7.84 4.38
C PHE A 123 -16.92 -7.18 3.48
N GLY A 124 -18.12 -7.77 3.41
CA GLY A 124 -19.23 -7.28 2.61
C GLY A 124 -19.28 -7.88 1.20
N ARG A 125 -20.46 -7.77 0.56
CA ARG A 125 -20.76 -8.31 -0.79
C ARG A 125 -20.44 -9.79 -0.99
N GLY A 126 -20.44 -10.58 0.08
CA GLY A 126 -20.21 -12.04 0.02
C GLY A 126 -18.74 -12.43 -0.22
N HIS A 127 -17.80 -11.51 0.01
CA HIS A 127 -16.38 -11.82 0.04
C HIS A 127 -15.91 -12.05 1.47
N CYS A 128 -15.04 -13.03 1.65
CA CYS A 128 -14.40 -13.35 2.92
C CYS A 128 -12.89 -13.27 2.76
N TYR A 129 -12.20 -12.90 3.84
CA TYR A 129 -10.75 -12.95 3.87
C TYR A 129 -10.24 -14.39 3.76
N THR A 130 -9.20 -14.61 2.95
CA THR A 130 -8.63 -15.95 2.78
C THR A 130 -7.62 -16.29 3.87
N ARG A 131 -7.07 -15.26 4.50
CA ARG A 131 -6.13 -15.29 5.63
C ARG A 131 -6.49 -14.20 6.64
N ASP A 132 -5.81 -14.16 7.78
CA ASP A 132 -5.96 -13.03 8.71
C ASP A 132 -5.50 -11.73 8.03
N TYR A 133 -6.32 -10.68 8.12
CA TYR A 133 -5.99 -9.36 7.58
C TYR A 133 -5.32 -8.51 8.67
N TRP A 134 -4.07 -8.14 8.42
CA TRP A 134 -3.22 -7.40 9.33
C TRP A 134 -3.18 -5.93 8.95
N GLU A 135 -3.06 -5.06 9.95
CA GLU A 135 -2.94 -3.63 9.81
C GLU A 135 -1.70 -3.15 10.58
N LEU A 136 -0.77 -2.52 9.88
CA LEU A 136 0.29 -1.69 10.44
C LEU A 136 -0.18 -0.25 10.47
N ARG A 137 -0.09 0.40 11.62
CA ARG A 137 -0.54 1.78 11.83
C ARG A 137 0.50 2.62 12.54
N ILE A 138 0.77 3.80 11.96
CA ILE A 138 1.50 4.91 12.60
C ILE A 138 0.53 6.06 12.77
N ALA A 139 0.48 6.64 13.96
CA ALA A 139 -0.52 7.65 14.32
C ALA A 139 0.04 8.85 15.10
N THR A 140 1.34 8.85 15.40
CA THR A 140 2.01 10.01 16.01
C THR A 140 2.25 11.05 14.92
N LYS A 141 1.92 12.33 15.18
CA LYS A 141 2.06 13.42 14.20
C LYS A 141 3.48 13.49 13.61
N SER A 142 4.50 13.44 14.48
CA SER A 142 5.92 13.47 14.10
C SER A 142 6.27 12.32 13.17
N ASP A 143 5.90 11.11 13.55
CA ASP A 143 6.28 9.88 12.86
C ASP A 143 5.59 9.77 11.51
N VAL A 144 4.31 10.19 11.42
CA VAL A 144 3.61 10.28 10.15
C VAL A 144 4.26 11.31 9.24
N LYS A 145 4.61 12.50 9.77
CA LYS A 145 5.27 13.55 8.98
C LYS A 145 6.61 13.06 8.44
N ASP A 146 7.47 12.60 9.35
CA ASP A 146 8.81 12.13 9.03
C ASP A 146 8.77 10.97 8.02
N LEU A 147 7.89 9.99 8.23
CA LEU A 147 7.74 8.89 7.28
C LEU A 147 7.36 9.39 5.89
N LEU A 148 6.36 10.29 5.80
CA LEU A 148 5.91 10.78 4.50
C LEU A 148 6.99 11.59 3.78
N GLU A 149 7.79 12.38 4.49
CA GLU A 149 8.94 13.09 3.91
C GLU A 149 9.97 12.15 3.25
N GLN A 150 10.08 10.90 3.74
CA GLN A 150 10.94 9.88 3.13
C GLN A 150 10.27 9.14 1.96
N LEU A 151 8.94 9.02 1.95
CA LEU A 151 8.22 8.29 0.91
C LEU A 151 8.14 9.08 -0.41
N LYS A 152 8.55 8.42 -1.50
CA LYS A 152 8.43 8.93 -2.87
C LYS A 152 7.15 8.41 -3.51
N LEU A 153 6.02 8.86 -2.99
CA LEU A 153 4.69 8.42 -3.41
C LEU A 153 4.39 8.88 -4.85
N CYS A 154 3.83 7.98 -5.65
CA CYS A 154 3.49 8.26 -7.05
C CYS A 154 1.97 8.30 -7.27
N HIS A 155 1.15 7.78 -6.36
CA HIS A 155 -0.29 7.82 -6.52
C HIS A 155 -0.86 9.23 -6.25
N PRO A 156 -1.58 9.86 -7.22
CA PRO A 156 -1.98 11.27 -7.11
C PRO A 156 -2.81 11.61 -5.87
N GLU A 157 -3.71 10.72 -5.45
CA GLU A 157 -4.54 10.94 -4.24
C GLU A 157 -3.70 10.95 -2.97
N THR A 158 -2.66 10.11 -2.92
CA THR A 158 -1.76 9.98 -1.79
C THR A 158 -0.79 11.15 -1.74
N VAL A 159 -0.31 11.60 -2.90
CA VAL A 159 0.52 12.82 -3.05
C VAL A 159 -0.25 14.07 -2.65
N LEU A 160 -1.52 14.21 -3.05
CA LEU A 160 -2.36 15.33 -2.62
C LEU A 160 -2.52 15.35 -1.10
N THR A 161 -2.74 14.19 -0.49
CA THR A 161 -2.84 14.08 0.97
C THR A 161 -1.52 14.49 1.65
N GLN A 162 -0.37 14.12 1.09
CA GLN A 162 0.94 14.55 1.59
C GLN A 162 1.12 16.07 1.49
N VAL A 163 0.75 16.68 0.36
CA VAL A 163 0.81 18.15 0.19
C VAL A 163 -0.13 18.88 1.14
N GLU A 164 -1.33 18.34 1.38
CA GLU A 164 -2.26 18.87 2.38
C GLU A 164 -1.67 18.80 3.79
N LEU A 165 -0.93 17.73 4.10
CA LEU A 165 -0.21 17.60 5.37
C LEU A 165 0.88 18.67 5.52
N ASP A 166 1.68 18.92 4.49
CA ASP A 166 2.70 19.97 4.55
C ASP A 166 2.10 21.37 4.80
N CYS A 167 0.87 21.62 4.34
CA CYS A 167 0.15 22.87 4.61
C CYS A 167 -0.38 22.98 6.05
N ILE A 168 -0.60 21.85 6.73
CA ILE A 168 -1.24 21.79 8.05
C ILE A 168 -0.22 21.58 9.19
N LEU A 169 0.90 20.88 8.93
CA LEU A 169 1.79 20.33 9.95
C LEU A 169 2.98 21.22 10.34
#